data_AF-A0A4V0I2I4-F1
#
_entry.id   AF-A0A4V0I2I4-F1
#
_cell.length_a   1.000
_cell.length_b   1.000
_cell.length_c   1.000
_cell.angle_alpha   90.00
_cell.angle_beta   90.00
_cell.angle_gamma   90.00
#
_symmetry.space_group_name_H-M   'P 1'
#
loop_
_entity.id
_entity.type
_entity.pdbx_description
1 polymer ?
#
loop_
_entity_poly.entity_id
_entity_poly.type
_entity_poly.pdbx_seq_one_letter_code
_entity_poly.pdbx_strand_id
1 'polypeptide(L)' 'MRVTEVCRAWVVYRMTMPGNATGGNVVCEQREWDALDAGRPGFHTLLHTGLRTEQEAERLARGTAGDPVPRKPRPKALGS' A
#
# COMPACT_ATOMS: atom_id res chain seq x y z
N MET A 1 -28.15 -1.69 9.48
CA MET A 1 -27.08 -1.60 8.46
C MET A 1 -26.28 -2.88 8.55
N ARG A 2 -26.03 -3.55 7.41
CA ARG A 2 -25.69 -4.99 7.34
C ARG A 2 -24.37 -5.29 8.06
N VAL A 3 -24.45 -5.91 9.24
CA VAL A 3 -23.30 -6.50 9.95
C VAL A 3 -23.21 -7.97 9.56
N THR A 4 -22.94 -8.22 8.29
CA THR A 4 -22.73 -9.57 7.79
C THR A 4 -21.71 -9.49 6.68
N GLU A 5 -20.45 -9.41 7.08
CA GLU A 5 -19.37 -10.05 6.32
C GLU A 5 -18.17 -10.08 7.27
N VAL A 6 -18.10 -11.17 8.04
CA VAL A 6 -16.83 -11.69 8.56
C VAL A 6 -16.03 -12.28 7.40
N CYS A 7 -16.07 -11.62 6.23
CA CYS A 7 -15.15 -11.88 5.15
C CYS A 7 -13.81 -11.41 5.69
N ARG A 8 -12.94 -12.37 6.00
CA ARG A 8 -11.51 -12.15 6.24
C ARG A 8 -10.90 -11.62 4.95
N ALA A 9 -11.30 -10.42 4.57
CA ALA A 9 -10.79 -9.70 3.44
C ALA A 9 -9.42 -9.17 3.86
N TRP A 10 -8.43 -9.42 3.03
CA TRP A 10 -7.08 -8.93 3.23
C TRP A 10 -6.87 -7.66 2.41
N VAL A 11 -6.01 -6.81 2.94
CA VAL A 11 -5.69 -5.51 2.40
C VAL A 11 -4.19 -5.40 2.26
N VAL A 12 -3.74 -4.89 1.12
CA VAL A 12 -2.36 -4.50 0.88
C VAL A 12 -2.31 -2.99 0.78
N TYR A 13 -1.48 -2.38 1.60
CA TYR A 13 -1.24 -0.95 1.57
C TYR A 13 0.24 -0.66 1.60
N ARG A 14 0.61 0.53 1.14
CA ARG A 14 1.97 1.02 1.12
C ARG A 14 2.15 2.07 2.17
N MET A 15 3.15 1.90 3.04
CA MET A 15 3.51 2.93 3.99
C MET A 15 4.20 4.09 3.28
N THR A 16 3.74 5.30 3.52
CA THR A 16 4.45 6.51 3.09
C THR A 16 5.47 6.84 4.17
N MET A 17 6.77 6.79 3.85
CA MET A 17 7.82 7.26 4.76
C MET A 17 8.22 8.70 4.42
N PRO A 18 8.50 9.53 5.44
CA PRO A 18 9.03 10.87 5.22
C PRO A 18 10.40 10.79 4.53
N GLY A 19 10.64 11.66 3.54
CA GLY A 19 11.92 11.73 2.84
C GLY A 19 11.98 11.03 1.48
N ASN A 20 10.84 10.83 0.81
CA ASN A 20 10.78 10.33 -0.57
C ASN A 20 11.17 8.84 -0.74
N ALA A 21 11.23 8.10 0.38
CA ALA A 21 11.34 6.65 0.40
C ALA A 21 9.93 6.05 0.34
N THR A 22 9.63 5.36 -0.74
CA THR A 22 8.48 4.45 -0.78
C THR A 22 8.67 3.42 0.34
N GLY A 23 7.82 3.46 1.36
CA GLY A 23 7.87 2.47 2.44
C GLY A 23 7.47 1.09 1.91
N GLY A 24 7.78 0.05 2.69
CA GLY A 24 7.40 -1.31 2.36
C GLY A 24 5.88 -1.46 2.19
N ASN A 25 5.49 -2.44 1.38
CA ASN A 25 4.11 -2.87 1.31
C ASN A 25 3.80 -3.75 2.51
N VAL A 26 2.66 -3.48 3.14
CA VAL A 26 2.19 -4.17 4.34
C VAL A 26 0.87 -4.84 4.01
N VAL A 27 0.71 -6.05 4.54
CA VAL A 27 -0.53 -6.82 4.47
C VAL A 27 -1.20 -6.74 5.84
N CYS A 28 -2.49 -6.44 5.86
CA CYS A 28 -3.30 -6.48 7.08
C CYS A 28 -4.73 -6.92 6.74
N GLU A 29 -5.52 -7.25 7.75
CA GLU A 29 -6.94 -7.54 7.55
C GLU A 29 -7.74 -6.25 7.28
N GLN A 30 -8.88 -6.37 6.59
CA GLN A 30 -9.77 -5.26 6.27
C GLN A 30 -10.22 -4.49 7.52
N ARG A 31 -10.40 -5.19 8.65
CA ARG A 31 -10.73 -4.57 9.95
C ARG A 31 -9.59 -3.73 10.52
N GLU A 32 -8.35 -4.17 10.32
CA GLU A 32 -7.16 -3.45 10.78
C GLU A 32 -6.95 -2.22 9.90
N TRP A 33 -7.13 -2.37 8.59
CA TRP A 33 -7.13 -1.26 7.67
C TRP A 33 -8.19 -0.21 8.03
N ASP A 34 -9.42 -0.63 8.32
CA ASP A 34 -10.50 0.30 8.69
C ASP A 34 -10.14 1.11 9.94
N ALA A 35 -9.56 0.47 10.97
CA ALA A 35 -9.06 1.16 12.16
C ALA A 35 -7.89 2.10 11.86
N LEU A 36 -6.96 1.70 10.99
CA LEU A 36 -5.81 2.52 10.58
C LEU A 36 -6.27 3.75 9.77
N ASP A 37 -7.16 3.55 8.80
CA ASP A 37 -7.70 4.60 7.94
C ASP A 37 -8.59 5.55 8.75
N ALA A 38 -9.39 5.05 9.69
CA ALA A 38 -10.16 5.88 10.61
C ALA A 38 -9.28 6.73 11.53
N GLY A 39 -8.13 6.20 11.96
CA GLY A 39 -7.17 6.94 12.80
C GLY A 39 -6.34 7.97 12.03
N ARG A 40 -5.96 7.66 10.79
CA ARG A 40 -5.11 8.50 9.92
C ARG A 40 -5.45 8.33 8.44
N PRO A 41 -6.56 8.94 7.98
CA PRO A 41 -6.98 8.82 6.59
C PRO A 41 -5.94 9.49 5.68
N GLY A 42 -5.55 8.79 4.61
CA GLY A 42 -4.62 9.31 3.60
C GLY A 42 -3.13 9.30 3.97
N PHE A 43 -2.75 8.80 5.14
CA PHE A 43 -1.33 8.62 5.50
C PHE A 43 -0.70 7.43 4.77
N HIS A 44 -1.48 6.36 4.64
CA HIS A 44 -1.10 5.13 3.94
C HIS A 44 -1.76 5.09 2.56
N THR A 45 -1.05 4.56 1.56
CA THR A 45 -1.62 4.39 0.22
C THR A 45 -2.21 2.99 0.10
N LEU A 46 -3.52 2.90 -0.02
CA LEU A 46 -4.21 1.64 -0.29
C LEU A 46 -3.87 1.14 -1.70
N LEU A 47 -3.36 -0.08 -1.82
CA LEU A 47 -3.03 -0.68 -3.11
C LEU A 47 -4.09 -1.70 -3.53
N HIS A 48 -4.43 -2.63 -2.64
CA HIS A 48 -5.39 -3.70 -2.88
C HIS A 48 -6.27 -3.95 -1.66
N THR A 49 -7.54 -4.29 -1.87
CA THR A 49 -8.51 -4.64 -0.82
C THR A 49 -9.39 -5.79 -1.26
N GLY A 50 -10.15 -6.37 -0.33
CA GLY A 50 -11.12 -7.41 -0.66
C GLY A 50 -10.49 -8.76 -1.04
N LEU A 51 -9.23 -8.98 -0.68
CA LEU A 51 -8.50 -10.20 -1.02
C LEU A 51 -8.98 -11.38 -0.17
N ARG A 52 -9.12 -12.57 -0.74
CA ARG A 52 -9.71 -13.70 0.00
C ARG A 52 -8.74 -14.38 0.95
N THR A 53 -7.43 -14.34 0.66
CA THR A 53 -6.41 -15.05 1.43
C THR A 53 -5.20 -14.18 1.69
N GLU A 54 -4.54 -14.41 2.83
CA GLU A 54 -3.29 -13.75 3.20
C GLU A 54 -2.20 -13.99 2.16
N GLN A 55 -2.11 -15.21 1.63
CA GLN A 55 -1.10 -15.61 0.66
C GLN A 55 -1.21 -14.81 -0.65
N GLU A 56 -2.44 -14.54 -1.09
CA GLU A 56 -2.70 -13.68 -2.25
C GLU A 56 -2.24 -12.24 -1.96
N ALA A 57 -2.59 -11.73 -0.78
CA ALA A 57 -2.20 -10.39 -0.33
C ALA A 57 -0.67 -10.24 -0.18
N GLU A 58 0.01 -11.21 0.42
CA GLU A 58 1.46 -11.24 0.52
C GLU A 58 2.13 -11.32 -0.85
N ARG A 59 1.59 -12.13 -1.77
CA ARG A 59 2.13 -12.22 -3.13
C ARG A 59 2.04 -10.87 -3.84
N LEU A 60 0.92 -10.16 -3.70
CA LEU A 60 0.75 -8.81 -4.22
C LEU A 60 1.72 -7.83 -3.53
N ALA A 61 1.77 -7.84 -2.20
CA ALA A 61 2.66 -6.98 -1.43
C ALA A 61 4.13 -7.15 -1.83
N ARG A 62 4.62 -8.40 -1.98
CA ARG A 62 5.98 -8.70 -2.42
C ARG A 62 6.21 -8.34 -3.89
N GLY A 63 5.25 -8.62 -4.77
CA GLY A 63 5.35 -8.33 -6.20
C GLY A 63 5.47 -6.83 -6.50
N THR A 64 4.78 -5.98 -5.74
CA THR A 64 4.81 -4.52 -5.91
C THR A 64 5.91 -3.84 -5.08
N ALA A 65 6.58 -4.55 -4.17
CA ALA A 65 7.59 -3.97 -3.27
C ALA A 65 8.88 -3.51 -3.98
N GLY A 66 8.97 -3.74 -5.29
CA GLY A 66 10.12 -3.37 -6.10
C GLY A 66 9.86 -2.29 -7.14
N ASP A 67 8.64 -1.73 -7.28
CA ASP A 67 8.38 -0.75 -8.34
C ASP A 67 9.06 0.57 -8.00
N PRO A 68 10.21 0.89 -8.63
CA PRO A 68 10.91 2.11 -8.36
C PRO A 68 10.07 3.22 -8.99
N VAL A 69 9.56 4.13 -8.17
CA VAL A 69 9.05 5.42 -8.65
C VAL A 69 10.06 5.91 -9.69
N PRO A 70 9.68 6.11 -10.96
CA PRO A 70 10.62 6.53 -11.97
C PRO A 70 11.15 7.89 -11.53
N ARG A 71 12.36 7.90 -10.97
CA ARG A 71 13.08 9.12 -10.70
C ARG A 71 13.25 9.78 -12.05
N LYS A 72 12.46 10.83 -12.31
CA LYS A 72 12.62 11.65 -13.51
C LYS A 72 14.11 11.94 -13.66
N PRO A 73 14.75 11.58 -14.78
CA PRO A 73 16.13 11.97 -15.00
C PRO A 73 16.18 13.49 -14.95
N ARG A 74 17.00 14.03 -14.03
CA ARG A 74 17.31 15.46 -13.99
C ARG A 74 17.81 15.83 -15.39
N PRO A 75 17.25 16.86 -16.06
CA PRO A 75 17.75 17.26 -17.37
C PRO A 75 19.22 17.64 -17.20
N LYS A 76 20.08 16.96 -17.97
CA LYS A 76 21.51 17.22 -18.04
C LYS A 76 21.67 18.68 -18.48
N ALA A 77 22.27 19.49 -17.62
CA ALA A 77 22.66 20.86 -17.97
C ALA A 77 23.51 20.81 -19.26
N LEU A 78 22.99 21.42 -20.32
CA LEU A 78 23.71 21.66 -21.56
C LEU A 78 24.55 22.93 -21.36
N GLY A 79 25.84 22.74 -21.14
CA GLY A 79 26.93 23.72 -21.25
C GLY A 79 28.20 22.91 -21.48
N SER A 80 29.11 23.24 -22.39
CA SER A 80 29.33 24.44 -23.21
C SER A 80 30.01 24.01 -24.52
#